data_AF-A0A394DE13-F1
#
_entry.id   AF-A0A394DE13-F1
#
_cell.length_a   1.000
_cell.length_b   1.000
_cell.length_c   1.000
_cell.angle_alpha   90.00
_cell.angle_beta   90.00
_cell.angle_gamma   90.00
#
_symmetry.space_group_name_H-M   'P 1'
#
loop_
_entity.id
_entity.type
_entity.pdbx_description
1 polymer ?
#
loop_
_entity_poly.entity_id
_entity_poly.type
_entity_poly.pdbx_seq_one_letter_code
_entity_poly.pdbx_strand_id
1 'polypeptide(L)'
;MGSCNSSSWCIAKYLANDTELKNNILYVCDFLDDCKLIQPGGSCFIPDTLINHASVVMNEYYAKKGRNTWNCYFSGSGLITQSDPSYGSCKYA
;
A
#
# COMPACT_ATOMS: atom_id res chain seq x y z
N MET A 1 12.35 -17.16 21.12
CA MET A 1 12.24 -15.69 21.12
C MET A 1 11.49 -15.29 19.86
N GLY A 2 10.17 -15.23 19.92
CA GLY A 2 9.35 -14.82 18.78
C GLY A 2 9.33 -13.30 18.72
N SER A 3 10.04 -12.71 17.78
CA SER A 3 9.87 -11.29 17.46
C SER A 3 8.50 -11.12 16.82
N CYS A 4 7.47 -10.83 17.62
CA CYS A 4 6.28 -10.14 17.12
C CYS A 4 6.74 -8.74 16.69
N ASN A 5 7.32 -8.63 15.49
CA ASN A 5 7.42 -7.35 14.81
C ASN A 5 5.98 -6.91 14.63
N SER A 6 5.53 -5.95 15.45
CA SER A 6 4.24 -5.28 15.36
C SER A 6 4.22 -4.39 14.11
N SER A 7 4.52 -4.96 12.95
CA SER A 7 4.47 -4.28 11.67
C SER A 7 3.00 -4.13 11.34
N SER A 8 2.50 -2.90 11.42
CA SER A 8 1.25 -2.54 10.78
C SER A 8 1.51 -2.28 9.31
N TRP A 9 0.58 -2.69 8.47
CA TRP A 9 0.59 -2.40 7.04
C TRP A 9 -0.60 -1.54 6.68
N CYS A 10 -0.41 -0.66 5.70
CA CYS A 10 -1.49 0.13 5.15
C CYS A 10 -1.93 -0.44 3.82
N ILE A 11 -3.17 -0.93 3.74
CA ILE A 11 -3.76 -1.45 2.50
C ILE A 11 -4.96 -0.60 2.08
N ALA A 12 -5.32 -0.67 0.81
CA ALA A 12 -6.53 -0.04 0.30
C ALA A 12 -7.77 -0.84 0.70
N LYS A 13 -8.86 -0.16 1.02
CA LYS A 13 -10.17 -0.77 1.27
C LYS A 13 -10.78 -1.25 -0.03
N TYR A 14 -11.42 -2.41 0.01
CA TYR A 14 -12.16 -2.94 -1.13
C TYR A 14 -13.39 -2.09 -1.53
N LEU A 15 -13.94 -1.31 -0.60
CA LEU A 15 -15.05 -0.38 -0.82
C LEU A 15 -14.60 1.02 -1.26
N ALA A 16 -13.30 1.25 -1.41
CA ALA A 16 -12.81 2.54 -1.84
C ALA A 16 -13.19 2.81 -3.30
N ASN A 17 -13.45 4.07 -3.64
CA ASN A 17 -13.73 4.44 -5.01
C ASN A 17 -12.47 4.30 -5.88
N ASP A 18 -12.59 3.69 -7.05
CA ASP A 18 -11.49 3.53 -8.00
C ASP A 18 -10.79 4.85 -8.35
N THR A 19 -11.55 5.94 -8.44
CA THR A 19 -11.02 7.29 -8.67
C THR A 19 -10.13 7.76 -7.52
N GLU A 20 -10.54 7.53 -6.27
CA GLU A 20 -9.72 7.86 -5.11
C GLU A 20 -8.48 6.99 -5.05
N LEU A 21 -8.61 5.69 -5.32
CA LEU A 21 -7.47 4.77 -5.36
C LEU A 21 -6.43 5.22 -6.40
N LYS A 22 -6.85 5.59 -7.61
CA LYS A 22 -5.96 6.15 -8.63
C LYS A 22 -5.28 7.43 -8.17
N ASN A 23 -6.04 8.36 -7.58
CA ASN A 23 -5.49 9.61 -7.08
C ASN A 23 -4.46 9.37 -5.97
N ASN A 24 -4.72 8.43 -5.06
CA ASN A 24 -3.79 8.04 -4.02
C ASN A 24 -2.52 7.43 -4.61
N ILE A 25 -2.66 6.56 -5.62
CA ILE A 25 -1.52 5.98 -6.32
C ILE A 25 -0.65 7.09 -6.91
N LEU A 26 -1.24 7.97 -7.71
CA LEU A 26 -0.52 9.07 -8.36
C LEU A 26 0.17 9.99 -7.34
N TYR A 27 -0.55 10.33 -6.26
CA TYR A 27 -0.01 11.15 -5.17
C TYR A 27 1.18 10.51 -4.48
N VAL A 28 1.08 9.21 -4.16
CA VAL A 28 2.18 8.49 -3.51
C VAL A 28 3.34 8.27 -4.47
N CYS A 29 3.08 7.97 -5.74
CA CYS A 29 4.12 7.85 -6.76
C CYS A 29 4.93 9.13 -6.89
N ASP A 30 4.26 10.28 -6.91
CA ASP A 30 4.90 11.59 -6.93
C ASP A 30 5.71 11.85 -5.65
N PHE A 31 5.19 11.40 -4.48
CA PHE A 31 5.90 11.54 -3.21
C PHE A 31 7.14 10.64 -3.08
N LEU A 32 7.05 9.39 -3.53
CA LEU A 32 8.11 8.40 -3.41
C LEU A 32 9.14 8.50 -4.55
N ASP A 33 8.75 9.13 -5.66
CA ASP A 33 9.47 9.13 -6.94
C ASP A 33 9.83 7.71 -7.42
N ASP A 34 9.14 6.69 -6.88
CA ASP A 34 9.37 5.29 -7.17
C ASP A 34 8.09 4.46 -7.01
N CYS A 35 7.39 4.30 -8.14
CA CYS A 35 6.23 3.40 -8.26
C CYS A 35 6.54 2.15 -9.08
N LYS A 36 7.82 1.79 -9.25
CA LYS A 36 8.22 0.65 -10.09
C LYS A 36 7.61 -0.67 -9.65
N LEU A 37 7.30 -0.82 -8.37
CA LEU A 37 6.69 -2.02 -7.79
C LEU A 37 5.32 -2.36 -8.42
N ILE A 38 4.54 -1.33 -8.76
CA ILE A 38 3.18 -1.46 -9.32
C ILE A 38 3.13 -1.18 -10.82
N GLN A 39 4.26 -0.83 -11.44
CA GLN A 39 4.33 -0.63 -12.89
C GLN A 39 4.45 -1.97 -13.62
N PRO A 40 4.15 -2.04 -14.92
CA PRO A 40 4.34 -3.25 -15.71
C PRO A 40 5.79 -3.77 -15.58
N GLY A 41 5.95 -5.01 -15.12
CA GLY A 41 7.26 -5.62 -14.82
C GLY A 41 7.72 -5.47 -13.36
N GLY A 42 6.96 -4.78 -12.51
CA GLY A 42 7.17 -4.71 -11.08
C GLY A 42 6.84 -6.02 -10.35
N SER A 43 7.50 -6.25 -9.22
CA SER A 43 7.31 -7.43 -8.37
C SER A 43 5.90 -7.54 -7.75
N CYS A 44 5.17 -6.43 -7.70
CA CYS A 44 3.82 -6.32 -7.16
C CYS A 44 2.78 -5.87 -8.21
N PHE A 45 3.10 -6.01 -9.51
CA PHE A 45 2.18 -5.64 -10.58
C PHE A 45 0.95 -6.56 -10.64
N ILE A 46 1.14 -7.86 -10.42
CA ILE A 46 0.07 -8.87 -10.53
C ILE A 46 -0.45 -9.23 -9.13
N PRO A 47 -1.77 -9.25 -8.90
CA PRO A 47 -2.85 -8.95 -9.85
C PRO A 47 -2.95 -7.47 -10.22
N ASP A 48 -3.16 -7.20 -11.51
CA ASP A 48 -3.32 -5.86 -12.10
C ASP A 48 -4.70 -5.30 -11.74
N THR A 49 -4.83 -4.88 -10.48
CA THR A 49 -6.04 -4.28 -9.93
C THR A 49 -5.69 -3.02 -9.15
N LEU A 50 -6.55 -2.02 -9.22
CA LEU A 50 -6.33 -0.73 -8.56
C LEU A 50 -6.17 -0.86 -7.04
N ILE A 51 -7.00 -1.69 -6.39
CA ILE A 51 -6.90 -1.94 -4.95
C ILE A 51 -5.52 -2.48 -4.60
N ASN A 52 -5.00 -3.39 -5.42
CA ASN A 52 -3.73 -4.02 -5.16
C ASN A 52 -2.56 -3.05 -5.36
N HIS A 53 -2.54 -2.32 -6.47
CA HIS A 53 -1.54 -1.28 -6.71
C HIS A 53 -1.60 -0.19 -5.64
N ALA A 54 -2.80 0.27 -5.27
CA ALA A 54 -3.01 1.25 -4.22
C ALA A 54 -2.50 0.73 -2.87
N SER A 55 -2.79 -0.52 -2.52
CA SER A 55 -2.32 -1.12 -1.26
C SER A 55 -0.79 -1.11 -1.16
N VAL A 56 -0.09 -1.46 -2.24
CA VAL A 56 1.38 -1.50 -2.26
C VAL A 56 1.97 -0.11 -2.03
N VAL A 57 1.53 0.89 -2.81
CA VAL A 57 2.08 2.25 -2.70
C VAL A 57 1.66 2.91 -1.38
N MET A 58 0.42 2.72 -0.93
CA MET A 58 -0.05 3.23 0.37
C MET A 58 0.75 2.65 1.53
N ASN A 59 1.13 1.38 1.46
CA ASN A 59 2.01 0.76 2.44
C ASN A 59 3.41 1.39 2.42
N GLU A 60 4.02 1.56 1.24
CA GLU A 60 5.33 2.19 1.11
C GLU A 60 5.34 3.61 1.69
N TYR A 61 4.31 4.41 1.38
CA TYR A 61 4.12 5.74 1.95
C TYR A 61 4.00 5.68 3.48
N TYR A 62 3.17 4.77 3.98
CA TYR A 62 2.96 4.56 5.41
C TYR A 62 4.28 4.19 6.12
N ALA A 63 5.05 3.26 5.56
CA ALA A 63 6.36 2.86 6.08
C ALA A 63 7.35 4.04 6.06
N LYS A 64 7.44 4.77 4.95
CA LYS A 64 8.31 5.95 4.79
C LYS A 64 7.97 7.09 5.75
N LYS A 65 6.69 7.25 6.09
CA LYS A 65 6.21 8.26 7.04
C LYS A 65 6.20 7.78 8.51
N GLY A 66 6.84 6.64 8.80
CA GLY A 66 7.02 6.14 10.16
C GLY A 66 5.85 5.32 10.72
N ARG A 67 5.03 4.71 9.85
CA ARG A 67 3.89 3.84 10.21
C ARG A 67 2.88 4.48 11.16
N ASN A 68 2.63 5.78 11.01
CA ASN A 68 1.63 6.46 11.82
C ASN A 68 0.21 6.28 11.30
N THR A 69 -0.75 6.03 12.19
CA THR A 69 -2.13 5.68 11.83
C THR A 69 -2.82 6.68 10.91
N TRP A 70 -2.56 7.97 11.08
CA TRP A 70 -3.10 9.04 10.23
C TRP A 70 -2.60 9.01 8.78
N ASN A 71 -1.39 8.48 8.53
CA ASN A 71 -0.85 8.38 7.17
C ASN A 71 -1.58 7.33 6.33
N CYS A 72 -2.22 6.35 6.96
CA CYS A 72 -3.00 5.32 6.26
C CYS A 72 -4.47 5.74 6.02
N TYR A 73 -4.88 6.97 6.38
CA TYR A 73 -6.27 7.36 6.21
C TYR A 73 -6.65 7.46 4.73
N PHE A 74 -5.82 8.11 3.89
CA PHE A 74 -6.04 8.31 2.45
C PHE A 74 -7.51 8.68 2.12
N SER A 75 -8.04 9.74 2.72
CA SER A 75 -9.44 10.17 2.57
C SER A 75 -10.50 9.13 2.99
N GLY A 76 -10.13 8.16 3.82
CA GLY A 76 -10.99 7.06 4.28
C GLY A 76 -10.88 5.79 3.43
N SER A 77 -10.08 5.81 2.36
CA SER A 77 -9.85 4.67 1.48
C SER A 77 -8.78 3.69 1.96
N GLY A 78 -7.98 4.05 2.97
CA GLY A 78 -6.97 3.16 3.54
C GLY A 78 -7.42 2.43 4.80
N LEU A 79 -6.81 1.27 5.03
CA LEU A 79 -7.07 0.36 6.14
C LEU A 79 -5.74 -0.13 6.70
N ILE A 80 -5.56 0.04 8.01
CA ILE A 80 -4.42 -0.50 8.72
C ILE A 80 -4.73 -1.95 9.09
N THR A 81 -3.87 -2.85 8.66
CA THR A 81 -3.92 -4.27 9.02
C THR A 81 -2.68 -4.65 9.82
N GLN A 82 -2.86 -5.55 10.79
CA GLN A 82 -1.76 -6.22 11.50
C GLN A 82 -1.50 -7.62 10.94
N SER A 83 -2.29 -8.02 9.94
CA SER A 83 -2.09 -9.25 9.18
C SER A 83 -1.31 -8.92 7.93
N ASP A 84 -0.21 -9.65 7.71
CA ASP A 84 0.66 -9.50 6.53
C ASP A 84 -0.16 -9.65 5.24
N PRO A 85 -0.34 -8.57 4.44
CA PRO A 85 -1.08 -8.61 3.19
C PRO A 85 -0.22 -9.10 2.02
N SER A 86 1.02 -9.53 2.25
CA SER A 86 1.90 -10.07 1.23
C SER A 86 1.28 -11.26 0.49
N TYR A 87 1.37 -11.25 -0.84
CA TYR A 87 0.87 -12.32 -1.69
C TYR A 87 1.90 -12.66 -2.77
N GLY A 88 2.09 -13.94 -3.07
CA GLY A 88 3.02 -14.40 -4.11
C GLY A 88 4.43 -13.80 -3.97
N SER A 89 4.87 -13.10 -5.00
CA SER A 89 6.16 -12.37 -5.06
C SER A 89 6.12 -10.96 -4.46
N CYS A 90 4.92 -10.43 -4.15
CA CYS A 90 4.77 -9.12 -3.57
C CYS A 90 4.87 -9.19 -2.04
N LYS A 91 5.91 -8.56 -1.51
CA LYS A 91 6.14 -8.46 -0.07
C LYS A 91 5.90 -7.04 0.40
N TYR A 92 5.00 -6.89 1.36
CA TYR A 92 4.72 -5.61 2.01
C TYR A 92 5.72 -5.44 3.15
N ALA A 93 6.63 -4.47 3.02
CA ALA A 93 7.69 -4.20 3.99
C ALA A 93 7.34 -3.02 4.92
#